data_AF-A0A7M2T2M2-F1
#
_entry.id   AF-A0A7M2T2M2-F1
#
_cell.length_a   1.000
_cell.length_b   1.000
_cell.length_c   1.000
_cell.angle_alpha   90.00
_cell.angle_beta   90.00
_cell.angle_gamma   90.00
#
_symmetry.space_group_name_H-M   'P 1'
#
loop_
_entity.id
_entity.type
_entity.pdbx_description
1 polymer ?
#
loop_
_entity_poly.entity_id
_entity_poly.type
_entity_poly.pdbx_seq_one_letter_code
_entity_poly.pdbx_strand_id
1 'polypeptide(L)'
;MDERPARPLGRQRGRPHRAAGEWRVRFFHTWIDWAGDDELASTDQGRFDRRVAGAWREAPLTDVPPLVFSEAMRDVDLFVGVTSIAADLDRTDGGPERGYGNRAGFAELTENAEARREALDRILPRLQIADRCKLDGRFLTVRGDLRAYKIHLGSASILTGPDDSYLCVVPAGRSGRGKVFLPLEDDRLSLILSKAFLLAADTEIADESIVAQIERGA
;
A
#
# COMPACT_ATOMS: atom_id res chain seq x y z
N MET A 1 10.03 31.70 -13.04
CA MET A 1 11.37 31.54 -12.43
C MET A 1 11.27 32.21 -11.09
N ASP A 2 10.92 31.45 -10.06
CA ASP A 2 10.73 31.96 -8.70
C ASP A 2 11.50 31.01 -7.78
N GLU A 3 12.79 31.31 -7.58
CA GLU A 3 13.67 30.57 -6.70
C GLU A 3 13.29 30.89 -5.25
N ARG A 4 12.55 29.98 -4.61
CA ARG A 4 12.35 30.03 -3.17
C ARG A 4 13.66 29.62 -2.46
N PRO A 5 14.11 30.38 -1.45
CA PRO A 5 15.40 30.14 -0.82
C PRO A 5 15.41 28.82 -0.01
N ALA A 6 16.47 28.04 -0.20
CA ALA A 6 16.76 26.82 0.55
C ALA A 6 16.84 27.12 2.06
N ARG A 7 15.95 26.52 2.85
CA ARG A 7 16.05 26.51 4.32
C ARG A 7 17.10 25.47 4.76
N PRO A 8 17.93 25.75 5.78
CA PRO A 8 18.97 24.84 6.22
C PRO A 8 18.40 23.54 6.83
N LEU A 9 19.07 22.45 6.47
CA LEU A 9 18.79 21.05 6.82
C LEU A 9 18.70 20.80 8.33
N GLY A 10 17.53 20.32 8.77
CA GLY A 10 17.38 19.68 10.06
C GLY A 10 16.94 18.23 9.86
N ARG A 11 17.72 17.26 10.35
CA ARG A 11 17.23 15.88 10.57
C ARG A 11 16.01 15.97 11.48
N GLN A 12 14.81 15.75 10.94
CA GLN A 12 13.63 15.66 11.78
C GLN A 12 13.72 14.37 12.60
N ARG A 13 13.79 14.52 13.92
CA ARG A 13 13.78 13.39 14.85
C ARG A 13 12.36 12.85 14.92
N GLY A 14 12.17 11.62 14.45
CA GLY A 14 10.93 10.86 14.67
C GLY A 14 10.56 10.82 16.16
N ARG A 15 9.25 10.89 16.45
CA ARG A 15 8.74 10.75 17.83
C ARG A 15 9.01 9.32 18.33
N PRO A 16 9.49 9.14 19.57
CA PRO A 16 9.77 7.81 20.10
C PRO A 16 8.47 7.04 20.37
N HIS A 17 8.35 5.84 19.79
CA HIS A 17 7.32 4.86 20.16
C HIS A 17 7.80 4.06 21.38
N ARG A 18 6.92 3.82 22.35
CA ARG A 18 7.26 3.22 23.66
C ARG A 18 6.83 1.76 23.69
N ALA A 19 7.74 0.84 23.41
CA ALA A 19 7.53 -0.57 23.69
C ALA A 19 7.89 -0.85 25.17
N ALA A 20 6.89 -1.15 26.00
CA ALA A 20 7.05 -1.72 27.34
C ALA A 20 7.97 -0.97 28.34
N GLY A 21 8.06 0.36 28.28
CA GLY A 21 8.73 1.21 29.30
C GLY A 21 10.25 1.09 29.44
N GLU A 22 10.84 -0.03 29.01
CA GLU A 22 12.27 -0.36 29.04
C GLU A 22 12.95 -0.21 27.68
N TRP A 23 12.17 -0.20 26.59
CA TRP A 23 12.68 -0.13 25.23
C TRP A 23 12.14 1.10 24.50
N ARG A 24 13.01 1.71 23.70
CA ARG A 24 12.68 2.83 22.82
C ARG A 24 13.18 2.51 21.43
N VAL A 25 12.30 2.68 20.45
CA VAL A 25 12.64 2.53 19.04
C VAL A 25 12.69 3.92 18.40
N ARG A 26 13.72 4.15 17.60
CA ARG A 26 13.91 5.36 16.80
C ARG A 26 13.93 4.96 15.33
N PHE A 27 12.99 5.47 14.57
CA PHE A 27 12.93 5.31 13.12
C PHE A 27 13.30 6.64 12.45
N PHE A 28 14.22 6.59 11.50
CA PHE A 28 14.73 7.77 10.81
C PHE A 28 14.22 7.81 9.37
N HIS A 29 13.69 8.96 8.97
CA HIS A 29 13.37 9.28 7.59
C HIS A 29 13.94 10.65 7.25
N THR A 30 14.27 10.88 5.98
CA THR A 30 14.77 12.15 5.48
C THR A 30 13.94 12.58 4.29
N TRP A 31 13.72 13.89 4.19
CA TRP A 31 13.28 14.48 2.93
C TRP A 31 14.38 14.30 1.88
N ILE A 32 14.00 13.97 0.65
CA ILE A 32 14.95 13.75 -0.46
C ILE A 32 14.71 14.74 -1.60
N ASP A 33 13.48 14.84 -2.11
CA ASP A 33 13.19 15.68 -3.28
C ASP A 33 11.69 15.99 -3.40
N TRP A 34 11.32 16.66 -4.48
CA TRP A 34 9.94 16.90 -4.90
C TRP A 34 9.51 15.95 -6.03
N ALA A 35 8.21 15.65 -6.02
CA ALA A 35 7.49 14.79 -6.94
C ALA A 35 6.30 15.55 -7.53
N GLY A 36 6.56 16.56 -8.37
CA GLY A 36 5.56 17.56 -8.70
C GLY A 36 5.33 18.50 -7.51
N ASP A 37 4.10 18.56 -7.00
CA ASP A 37 3.75 19.37 -5.81
C ASP A 37 3.97 18.62 -4.48
N ASP A 38 4.34 17.33 -4.52
CA ASP A 38 4.51 16.50 -3.32
C ASP A 38 5.96 16.42 -2.82
N GLU A 39 6.14 16.41 -1.50
CA GLU A 39 7.43 16.18 -0.86
C GLU A 39 7.73 14.68 -0.75
N LEU A 40 8.86 14.23 -1.30
CA LEU A 40 9.35 12.86 -1.16
C LEU A 40 10.21 12.70 0.08
N ALA A 41 9.92 11.65 0.85
CA ALA A 41 10.75 11.18 1.94
C ALA A 41 11.31 9.79 1.66
N SER A 42 12.55 9.55 2.08
CA SER A 42 13.17 8.23 2.13
C SER A 42 13.42 7.80 3.57
N THR A 43 13.47 6.50 3.77
CA THR A 43 13.73 5.89 5.08
C THR A 43 15.21 5.52 5.20
N ASP A 44 15.74 5.60 6.41
CA ASP A 44 17.14 5.29 6.72
C ASP A 44 17.18 4.14 7.73
N GLN A 45 17.48 4.42 8.99
CA GLN A 45 17.75 3.40 10.01
C GLN A 45 16.61 3.24 11.01
N GLY A 46 16.45 2.02 11.52
CA GLY A 46 15.81 1.74 12.80
C GLY A 46 16.88 1.55 13.88
N ARG A 47 16.70 2.15 15.07
CA ARG A 47 17.59 1.96 16.22
C ARG A 47 16.81 1.60 17.46
N PHE A 48 17.37 0.68 18.24
CA PHE A 48 16.81 0.22 19.50
C PHE A 48 17.64 0.75 20.66
N ASP A 49 16.99 1.37 21.62
CA ASP A 49 17.60 1.77 22.87
C ASP A 49 16.95 1.03 24.02
N ARG A 50 17.77 0.62 24.99
CA ARG A 50 17.34 0.05 26.25
C ARG A 50 17.58 1.05 27.37
N ARG A 51 16.71 1.04 28.38
CA ARG A 51 16.90 1.83 29.59
C ARG A 51 17.89 1.12 30.53
N VAL A 52 19.01 1.79 30.81
CA VAL A 52 20.08 1.30 31.71
C VAL A 52 20.38 2.41 32.72
N ALA A 53 20.25 2.10 34.01
CA ALA A 53 20.46 3.06 35.12
C ALA A 53 19.71 4.40 34.92
N GLY A 54 18.46 4.33 34.44
CA GLY A 54 17.62 5.50 34.21
C GLY A 54 17.87 6.25 32.88
N ALA A 55 18.96 5.95 32.18
CA ALA A 55 19.31 6.57 30.90
C ALA A 55 19.05 5.64 29.70
N TRP A 56 18.80 6.21 28.52
CA TRP A 56 18.68 5.45 27.28
C TRP A 56 20.05 5.17 26.69
N ARG A 57 20.32 3.90 26.38
CA ARG A 57 21.55 3.45 25.72
C ARG A 57 21.18 2.64 24.49
N GLU A 58 21.86 2.89 23.38
CA GLU A 58 21.68 2.10 22.16
C GLU A 58 22.05 0.65 22.45
N ALA A 59 21.19 -0.27 22.03
CA ALA A 59 21.34 -1.70 22.25
C ALA A 59 21.59 -2.39 20.90
N PRO A 60 22.45 -3.43 20.85
CA PRO A 60 22.61 -4.22 19.65
C PRO A 60 21.34 -5.02 19.36
N LEU A 61 21.09 -5.30 18.09
CA LEU A 61 19.87 -5.98 17.65
C LEU A 61 19.72 -7.38 18.27
N THR A 62 20.84 -8.06 18.53
CA THR A 62 20.89 -9.38 19.18
C THR A 62 20.32 -9.40 20.60
N ASP A 63 20.30 -8.24 21.26
CA ASP A 63 19.81 -8.10 22.63
C ASP A 63 18.34 -7.68 22.67
N VAL A 64 17.75 -7.36 21.51
CA VAL A 64 16.35 -6.93 21.41
C VAL A 64 15.46 -8.17 21.51
N PRO A 65 14.51 -8.21 22.47
CA PRO A 65 13.55 -9.30 22.55
C PRO A 65 12.76 -9.44 21.25
N PRO A 66 12.53 -10.66 20.74
CA PRO A 66 11.81 -10.87 19.47
C PRO A 66 10.46 -10.14 19.42
N LEU A 67 9.71 -10.13 20.52
CA LEU A 67 8.42 -9.44 20.58
C LEU A 67 8.55 -7.91 20.42
N VAL A 68 9.57 -7.30 21.03
CA VAL A 68 9.84 -5.86 20.89
C VAL A 68 10.26 -5.55 19.46
N PHE A 69 11.09 -6.42 18.87
CA PHE A 69 11.49 -6.28 17.48
C PHE A 69 10.29 -6.40 16.52
N SER A 70 9.45 -7.42 16.67
CA SER A 70 8.28 -7.63 15.84
C SER A 70 7.29 -6.46 15.92
N GLU A 71 7.02 -5.94 17.12
CA GLU A 71 6.14 -4.78 17.28
C GLU A 71 6.75 -3.52 16.63
N ALA A 72 8.06 -3.31 16.80
CA ALA A 72 8.77 -2.20 16.17
C ALA A 72 8.74 -2.29 14.64
N MET A 73 8.96 -3.48 14.08
CA MET A 73 8.93 -3.69 12.63
C MET A 73 7.52 -3.56 12.08
N ARG A 74 6.49 -3.95 12.85
CA ARG A 74 5.08 -3.71 12.51
C ARG A 74 4.78 -2.20 12.39
N ASP A 75 5.25 -1.39 13.32
CA ASP A 75 5.08 0.07 13.27
C ASP A 75 5.82 0.70 12.07
N VAL A 76 7.03 0.20 11.77
CA VAL A 76 7.81 0.64 10.61
C VAL A 76 7.13 0.26 9.29
N ASP A 77 6.66 -0.99 9.16
CA ASP A 77 5.90 -1.46 8.00
C ASP A 77 4.64 -0.62 7.80
N LEU A 78 3.92 -0.31 8.88
CA LEU A 78 2.73 0.55 8.84
C LEU A 78 3.08 1.96 8.34
N PHE A 79 4.14 2.58 8.87
CA PHE A 79 4.59 3.90 8.42
C PHE A 79 4.90 3.88 6.93
N VAL A 80 5.76 2.96 6.49
CA VAL A 80 6.19 2.88 5.09
C VAL A 80 5.04 2.55 4.16
N GLY A 81 4.19 1.59 4.52
CA GLY A 81 3.05 1.17 3.72
C GLY A 81 2.01 2.28 3.53
N VAL A 82 1.75 3.09 4.56
CA VAL A 82 0.77 4.18 4.50
C VAL A 82 1.34 5.43 3.83
N THR A 83 2.60 5.78 4.06
CA THR A 83 3.20 7.01 3.50
C THR A 83 3.84 6.80 2.13
N SER A 84 3.84 5.57 1.60
CA SER A 84 4.42 5.29 0.29
C SER A 84 3.59 5.94 -0.83
N ILE A 85 4.26 6.63 -1.74
CA ILE A 85 3.67 7.14 -2.98
C ILE A 85 3.08 6.01 -3.85
N ALA A 86 3.50 4.75 -3.64
CA ALA A 86 2.92 3.60 -4.34
C ALA A 86 1.55 3.17 -3.78
N ALA A 87 1.19 3.65 -2.59
CA ALA A 87 -0.11 3.37 -1.97
C ALA A 87 -1.19 4.41 -2.37
N ASP A 88 -0.78 5.52 -3.00
CA ASP A 88 -1.70 6.56 -3.48
C ASP A 88 -2.34 6.14 -4.81
N LEU A 89 -3.65 5.89 -4.75
CA LEU A 89 -4.47 5.47 -5.89
C LEU A 89 -5.06 6.67 -6.65
N ASP A 90 -5.07 7.87 -6.05
CA ASP A 90 -5.62 9.08 -6.65
C ASP A 90 -4.57 9.80 -7.51
N ARG A 91 -3.30 9.42 -7.35
CA ARG A 91 -2.17 9.96 -8.13
C ARG A 91 -2.28 9.58 -9.60
N THR A 92 -2.59 10.57 -10.42
CA THR A 92 -2.78 10.44 -11.88
C THR A 92 -1.78 11.25 -12.68
N ASP A 93 -0.63 11.65 -12.13
CA ASP A 93 0.31 12.54 -12.84
C ASP A 93 1.31 11.78 -13.73
N GLY A 94 1.53 12.27 -14.96
CA GLY A 94 2.25 11.61 -16.06
C GLY A 94 3.78 11.47 -15.94
N GLY A 95 4.34 11.32 -14.74
CA GLY A 95 5.80 11.32 -14.51
C GLY A 95 6.48 9.93 -14.46
N PRO A 96 7.82 9.88 -14.42
CA PRO A 96 8.60 8.63 -14.22
C PRO A 96 8.24 7.86 -12.94
N GLU A 97 7.60 8.55 -12.00
CA GLU A 97 7.06 8.00 -10.75
C GLU A 97 5.85 7.09 -10.96
N ARG A 98 5.06 7.26 -12.05
CA ARG A 98 4.07 6.24 -12.46
C ARG A 98 4.72 4.90 -12.72
N GLY A 99 5.94 4.90 -13.29
CA GLY A 99 6.72 3.69 -13.49
C GLY A 99 7.12 3.04 -12.17
N TYR A 100 7.42 3.83 -11.13
CA TYR A 100 7.67 3.32 -9.78
C TYR A 100 6.40 2.80 -9.11
N GLY A 101 5.30 3.55 -9.13
CA GLY A 101 4.00 3.13 -8.60
C GLY A 101 3.45 1.85 -9.26
N ASN A 102 3.59 1.72 -10.58
CA ASN A 102 3.24 0.48 -11.28
C ASN A 102 4.16 -0.67 -10.89
N ARG A 103 5.49 -0.49 -10.90
CA ARG A 103 6.43 -1.56 -10.52
C ARG A 103 6.25 -2.00 -9.07
N ALA A 104 6.12 -1.07 -8.14
CA ALA A 104 5.89 -1.33 -6.72
C ALA A 104 4.48 -1.91 -6.49
N GLY A 105 3.48 -1.43 -7.24
CA GLY A 105 2.11 -1.89 -7.20
C GLY A 105 1.92 -3.33 -7.67
N PHE A 106 2.86 -3.91 -8.43
CA PHE A 106 2.81 -5.31 -8.90
C PHE A 106 3.99 -6.16 -8.39
N ALA A 107 4.67 -5.69 -7.33
CA ALA A 107 5.78 -6.40 -6.69
C ALA A 107 5.33 -7.69 -5.98
N GLU A 108 6.29 -8.48 -5.52
CA GLU A 108 6.02 -9.71 -4.77
C GLU A 108 5.16 -9.46 -3.51
N LEU A 109 4.41 -10.48 -3.10
CA LEU A 109 3.51 -10.36 -1.95
C LEU A 109 4.32 -10.21 -0.66
N THR A 110 3.90 -9.25 0.17
CA THR A 110 4.32 -9.16 1.57
C THR A 110 3.58 -10.23 2.39
N GLU A 111 4.05 -10.55 3.59
CA GLU A 111 3.38 -11.51 4.48
C GLU A 111 1.90 -11.16 4.72
N ASN A 112 1.58 -9.87 4.84
CA ASN A 112 0.20 -9.39 4.94
C ASN A 112 -0.63 -9.69 3.69
N ALA A 113 -0.03 -9.60 2.50
CA ALA A 113 -0.72 -9.91 1.25
C ALA A 113 -0.90 -11.42 1.03
N GLU A 114 0.01 -12.25 1.55
CA GLU A 114 -0.17 -13.71 1.61
C GLU A 114 -1.31 -14.10 2.55
N ALA A 115 -1.37 -13.53 3.76
CA ALA A 115 -2.49 -13.75 4.68
C ALA A 115 -3.84 -13.35 4.05
N ARG A 116 -3.84 -12.28 3.25
CA ARG A 116 -5.01 -11.86 2.46
C ARG A 116 -5.37 -12.85 1.36
N ARG A 117 -4.39 -13.41 0.66
CA ARG A 117 -4.59 -14.46 -0.34
C ARG A 117 -5.29 -15.68 0.29
N GLU A 118 -4.86 -16.12 1.47
CA GLU A 118 -5.51 -17.22 2.21
C GLU A 118 -6.94 -16.88 2.66
N ALA A 119 -7.21 -15.62 3.01
CA ALA A 119 -8.57 -15.18 3.31
C ALA A 119 -9.45 -15.21 2.05
N LEU A 120 -8.94 -14.72 0.91
CA LEU A 120 -9.65 -14.74 -0.38
C LEU A 120 -9.95 -16.18 -0.83
N ASP A 121 -9.01 -17.10 -0.68
CA ASP A 121 -9.19 -18.51 -1.05
C ASP A 121 -10.39 -19.15 -0.32
N ARG A 122 -10.63 -18.74 0.93
CA ARG A 122 -11.77 -19.20 1.75
C ARG A 122 -13.08 -18.47 1.47
N ILE A 123 -13.02 -17.22 1.02
CA ILE A 123 -14.20 -16.36 0.81
C ILE A 123 -14.75 -16.52 -0.61
N LEU A 124 -13.88 -16.49 -1.63
CA LEU A 124 -14.24 -16.48 -3.05
C LEU A 124 -15.23 -17.59 -3.44
N PRO A 125 -15.08 -18.86 -3.00
CA PRO A 125 -16.02 -19.94 -3.39
C PRO A 125 -17.45 -19.73 -2.91
N ARG A 126 -17.69 -18.81 -1.95
CA ARG A 126 -19.01 -18.52 -1.37
C ARG A 126 -19.66 -17.27 -1.99
N LEU A 127 -18.98 -16.60 -2.91
CA LEU A 127 -19.46 -15.38 -3.55
C LEU A 127 -20.19 -15.69 -4.86
N GLN A 128 -21.07 -14.77 -5.27
CA GLN A 128 -21.83 -14.90 -6.53
C GLN A 128 -20.94 -14.89 -7.78
N ILE A 129 -19.73 -14.33 -7.68
CA ILE A 129 -18.75 -14.22 -8.77
C ILE A 129 -17.71 -15.35 -8.76
N ALA A 130 -17.92 -16.41 -7.96
CA ALA A 130 -16.95 -17.48 -7.76
C ALA A 130 -16.50 -18.15 -9.06
N ASP A 131 -17.42 -18.37 -10.00
CA ASP A 131 -17.17 -18.99 -11.31
C ASP A 131 -16.40 -18.09 -12.29
N ARG A 132 -16.33 -16.79 -11.98
CA ARG A 132 -15.58 -15.78 -12.74
C ARG A 132 -14.22 -15.49 -12.13
N CYS A 133 -13.91 -16.02 -10.96
CA CYS A 133 -12.73 -15.66 -10.18
C CYS A 133 -11.73 -16.83 -10.07
N LYS A 134 -10.44 -16.54 -10.25
CA LYS A 134 -9.35 -17.50 -10.03
C LYS A 134 -8.16 -16.82 -9.37
N LEU A 135 -7.64 -17.40 -8.29
CA LEU A 135 -6.37 -16.97 -7.71
C LEU A 135 -5.20 -17.60 -8.48
N ASP A 136 -4.28 -16.77 -8.97
CA ASP A 136 -3.09 -17.18 -9.69
C ASP A 136 -1.86 -16.38 -9.23
N GLY A 137 -0.97 -17.04 -8.49
CA GLY A 137 0.18 -16.41 -7.84
C GLY A 137 -0.19 -15.16 -7.03
N ARG A 138 0.33 -14.00 -7.42
CA ARG A 138 0.07 -12.72 -6.74
C ARG A 138 -1.17 -11.97 -7.23
N PHE A 139 -2.00 -12.60 -8.06
CA PHE A 139 -3.17 -11.98 -8.67
C PHE A 139 -4.46 -12.75 -8.38
N LEU A 140 -5.56 -12.00 -8.33
CA LEU A 140 -6.92 -12.48 -8.53
C LEU A 140 -7.32 -12.17 -9.98
N THR A 141 -7.46 -13.20 -10.80
CA THR A 141 -8.03 -13.09 -12.15
C THR A 141 -9.54 -13.07 -12.07
N VAL A 142 -10.16 -12.08 -12.72
CA VAL A 142 -11.62 -11.91 -12.81
C VAL A 142 -12.01 -11.89 -14.28
N ARG A 143 -12.94 -12.76 -14.68
CA ARG A 143 -13.52 -12.79 -16.02
C ARG A 143 -14.78 -11.92 -16.04
N GLY A 144 -14.69 -10.75 -16.65
CA GLY A 144 -15.85 -9.95 -17.04
C GLY A 144 -16.42 -10.42 -18.38
N ASP A 145 -17.43 -9.71 -18.87
CA ASP A 145 -18.10 -9.99 -20.14
C ASP A 145 -17.46 -9.21 -21.30
N LEU A 146 -16.80 -8.07 -21.02
CA LEU A 146 -16.00 -7.30 -21.98
C LEU A 146 -14.53 -7.77 -22.00
N ARG A 147 -13.93 -8.00 -20.82
CA ARG A 147 -12.50 -8.37 -20.70
C ARG A 147 -12.19 -9.32 -19.55
N ALA A 148 -10.97 -9.87 -19.57
CA ALA A 148 -10.36 -10.47 -18.39
C ALA A 148 -9.53 -9.44 -17.62
N TYR A 149 -9.54 -9.52 -16.30
CA TYR A 149 -8.85 -8.59 -15.41
C TYR A 149 -7.96 -9.34 -14.45
N LYS A 150 -6.82 -8.76 -14.07
CA LYS A 150 -5.93 -9.25 -13.02
C LYS A 150 -5.81 -8.19 -11.93
N ILE A 151 -6.28 -8.50 -10.74
CA ILE A 151 -6.19 -7.63 -9.56
C ILE A 151 -5.01 -8.09 -8.71
N HIS A 152 -4.04 -7.21 -8.46
CA HIS A 152 -2.90 -7.54 -7.61
C HIS A 152 -3.29 -7.61 -6.13
N LEU A 153 -2.90 -8.68 -5.44
CA LEU A 153 -3.36 -8.94 -4.06
C LEU A 153 -2.70 -8.02 -3.03
N GLY A 154 -1.54 -7.44 -3.33
CA GLY A 154 -0.86 -6.48 -2.44
C GLY A 154 -1.41 -5.06 -2.54
N SER A 155 -1.59 -4.56 -3.77
CA SER A 155 -1.90 -3.15 -4.05
C SER A 155 -3.36 -2.90 -4.41
N ALA A 156 -4.10 -3.93 -4.85
CA ALA A 156 -5.38 -3.83 -5.52
C ALA A 156 -5.34 -3.09 -6.89
N SER A 157 -4.17 -2.96 -7.51
CA SER A 157 -4.02 -2.44 -8.88
C SER A 157 -4.55 -3.45 -9.90
N ILE A 158 -5.12 -2.96 -11.02
CA ILE A 158 -5.78 -3.79 -12.03
C ILE A 158 -5.03 -3.73 -13.36
N LEU A 159 -4.84 -4.89 -13.97
CA LEU A 159 -4.42 -5.04 -15.37
C LEU A 159 -5.56 -5.65 -16.18
N THR A 160 -5.75 -5.22 -17.42
CA THR A 160 -6.71 -5.84 -18.35
C THR A 160 -5.97 -6.75 -19.34
N GLY A 161 -6.47 -7.95 -19.55
CA GLY A 161 -5.96 -8.88 -20.56
C GLY A 161 -6.59 -8.64 -21.94
N PRO A 162 -5.90 -9.00 -23.04
CA PRO A 162 -4.62 -9.73 -23.06
C PRO A 162 -3.36 -8.86 -22.94
N ASP A 163 -3.44 -7.55 -23.13
CA ASP A 163 -2.26 -6.68 -23.26
C ASP A 163 -1.65 -6.20 -21.92
N ASP A 164 -2.19 -6.68 -20.80
CA ASP A 164 -1.85 -6.26 -19.43
C ASP A 164 -1.83 -4.72 -19.29
N SER A 165 -2.82 -4.05 -19.90
CA SER A 165 -2.98 -2.60 -19.82
C SER A 165 -3.55 -2.19 -18.47
N TYR A 166 -3.01 -1.13 -17.87
CA TYR A 166 -3.41 -0.67 -16.55
C TYR A 166 -4.82 -0.07 -16.56
N LEU A 167 -5.68 -0.50 -15.63
CA LEU A 167 -7.02 0.05 -15.41
C LEU A 167 -7.09 0.74 -14.05
N CYS A 168 -7.31 2.06 -14.07
CA CYS A 168 -7.46 2.85 -12.85
C CYS A 168 -8.94 2.85 -12.42
N VAL A 169 -9.20 2.26 -11.25
CA VAL A 169 -10.49 2.32 -10.56
C VAL A 169 -10.27 2.87 -9.16
N VAL A 170 -10.77 4.07 -8.93
CA VAL A 170 -10.68 4.81 -7.67
C VAL A 170 -11.99 4.64 -6.90
N PRO A 171 -11.97 4.29 -5.60
CA PRO A 171 -13.17 4.24 -4.77
C PRO A 171 -13.83 5.62 -4.66
N ALA A 172 -15.16 5.69 -4.87
CA ALA A 172 -15.94 6.94 -4.84
C ALA A 172 -16.06 7.62 -3.46
N GLY A 173 -15.19 7.33 -2.49
CA GLY A 173 -15.32 7.84 -1.13
C GLY A 173 -14.07 7.66 -0.28
N ARG A 174 -13.15 8.63 -0.36
CA ARG A 174 -12.12 8.87 0.67
C ARG A 174 -12.06 10.32 1.14
N SER A 175 -13.16 11.08 1.02
CA SER A 175 -13.25 12.39 1.65
C SER A 175 -13.40 12.26 3.18
N GLY A 176 -12.26 12.18 3.87
CA GLY A 176 -12.03 12.82 5.17
C GLY A 176 -12.97 12.47 6.33
N ARG A 177 -13.41 11.22 6.50
CA ARG A 177 -14.03 10.81 7.78
C ARG A 177 -13.04 10.01 8.61
N GLY A 178 -12.68 10.59 9.76
CA GLY A 178 -11.77 10.06 10.77
C GLY A 178 -12.15 8.68 11.28
N LYS A 179 -11.89 7.66 10.47
CA LYS A 179 -11.72 6.30 10.94
C LYS A 179 -10.38 6.25 11.67
N VAL A 180 -10.42 5.81 12.92
CA VAL A 180 -9.23 5.33 13.59
C VAL A 180 -8.67 4.21 12.71
N PHE A 181 -7.51 4.44 12.10
CA PHE A 181 -6.86 3.46 11.24
C PHE A 181 -6.36 2.31 12.13
N LEU A 182 -7.19 1.29 12.31
CA LEU A 182 -6.78 0.09 13.04
C LEU A 182 -5.96 -0.79 12.10
N PRO A 183 -4.74 -1.20 12.48
CA PRO A 183 -3.81 -1.97 11.63
C PRO A 183 -4.24 -3.43 11.35
N LEU A 184 -5.51 -3.76 11.63
CA LEU A 184 -6.16 -5.04 11.35
C LEU A 184 -7.41 -4.87 10.47
N GLU A 185 -7.87 -3.64 10.22
CA GLU A 185 -8.91 -3.41 9.21
C GLU A 185 -8.26 -3.56 7.84
N ASP A 186 -8.47 -4.71 7.22
CA ASP A 186 -8.02 -4.95 5.86
C ASP A 186 -8.96 -4.28 4.85
N ASP A 187 -8.91 -2.94 4.81
CA ASP A 187 -9.54 -2.11 3.78
C ASP A 187 -9.15 -2.60 2.37
N ARG A 188 -7.97 -3.22 2.23
CA ARG A 188 -7.45 -3.74 0.96
C ARG A 188 -8.17 -5.01 0.52
N LEU A 189 -8.50 -5.93 1.42
CA LEU A 189 -9.34 -7.09 1.09
C LEU A 189 -10.71 -6.62 0.58
N SER A 190 -11.33 -5.70 1.30
CA SER A 190 -12.63 -5.12 0.90
C SER A 190 -12.52 -4.41 -0.45
N LEU A 191 -11.44 -3.66 -0.68
CA LEU A 191 -11.18 -3.00 -1.96
C LEU A 191 -11.00 -3.99 -3.13
N ILE A 192 -10.25 -5.07 -2.92
CA ILE A 192 -10.06 -6.13 -3.93
C ILE A 192 -11.41 -6.78 -4.27
N LEU A 193 -12.21 -7.11 -3.25
CA LEU A 193 -13.54 -7.69 -3.46
C LEU A 193 -14.46 -6.73 -4.19
N SER A 194 -14.53 -5.46 -3.79
CA SER A 194 -15.34 -4.44 -4.47
C SER A 194 -14.95 -4.29 -5.94
N LYS A 195 -13.65 -4.27 -6.25
CA LYS A 195 -13.15 -4.25 -7.63
C LYS A 195 -13.53 -5.53 -8.38
N ALA A 196 -13.42 -6.69 -7.75
CA ALA A 196 -13.80 -7.96 -8.38
C ALA A 196 -15.29 -8.00 -8.72
N PHE A 197 -16.17 -7.52 -7.84
CA PHE A 197 -17.61 -7.43 -8.13
C PHE A 197 -17.90 -6.44 -9.26
N LEU A 198 -17.29 -5.26 -9.25
CA LEU A 198 -17.45 -4.27 -10.32
C LEU A 198 -17.02 -4.84 -11.68
N LEU A 199 -15.86 -5.50 -11.74
CA LEU A 199 -15.27 -6.01 -12.98
C LEU A 199 -15.93 -7.31 -13.47
N ALA A 200 -16.55 -8.09 -12.58
CA ALA A 200 -17.33 -9.25 -12.97
C ALA A 200 -18.65 -8.87 -13.68
N ALA A 201 -19.11 -7.64 -13.50
CA ALA A 201 -20.28 -7.05 -14.16
C ALA A 201 -19.86 -5.83 -15.00
N ASP A 202 -18.79 -5.96 -15.77
CA ASP A 202 -18.16 -4.86 -16.51
C ASP A 202 -19.08 -4.15 -17.52
N THR A 203 -20.11 -4.85 -18.04
CA THR A 203 -21.16 -4.27 -18.89
C THR A 203 -22.15 -3.38 -18.15
N GLU A 204 -22.23 -3.49 -16.82
CA GLU A 204 -23.14 -2.71 -15.97
C GLU A 204 -22.45 -1.48 -15.36
N ILE A 205 -21.17 -1.26 -15.67
CA ILE A 205 -20.41 -0.12 -15.15
C ILE A 205 -20.95 1.18 -15.77
N ALA A 206 -21.54 2.02 -14.91
CA ALA A 206 -22.08 3.32 -15.31
C ALA A 206 -21.03 4.44 -15.38
N ASP A 207 -19.86 4.26 -14.77
CA ASP A 207 -18.80 5.27 -14.75
C ASP A 207 -18.11 5.34 -16.11
N GLU A 208 -18.38 6.42 -16.86
CA GLU A 208 -17.85 6.65 -18.20
C GLU A 208 -16.31 6.67 -18.23
N SER A 209 -15.64 7.07 -17.15
CA SER A 209 -14.18 7.10 -17.09
C SER A 209 -13.57 5.69 -17.05
N ILE A 210 -14.26 4.74 -16.42
CA ILE A 210 -13.87 3.33 -16.37
C ILE A 210 -14.19 2.66 -17.70
N VAL A 211 -15.38 2.88 -18.25
CA VAL A 211 -15.80 2.36 -19.56
C VAL A 211 -14.82 2.79 -20.65
N ALA A 212 -14.49 4.08 -20.72
CA ALA A 212 -13.56 4.59 -21.72
C ALA A 212 -12.14 4.02 -21.56
N GLN A 213 -11.70 3.66 -20.35
CA GLN A 213 -10.42 2.97 -20.15
C GLN A 213 -10.47 1.52 -20.66
N ILE A 214 -11.57 0.80 -20.41
CA ILE A 214 -11.80 -0.58 -20.88
C ILE A 214 -11.83 -0.61 -22.42
N GLU A 215 -12.49 0.37 -23.04
CA GLU A 215 -12.56 0.49 -24.51
C GLU A 215 -11.21 0.86 -25.14
N ARG A 216 -10.45 1.80 -24.55
CA ARG A 216 -9.12 2.18 -25.07
C ARG A 216 -8.07 1.08 -24.97
N GLY A 217 -8.28 0.10 -24.10
CA GLY A 217 -7.42 -1.07 -24.02
C GLY A 217 -7.66 -2.08 -25.15
N ALA A 218 -8.64 -1.85 -26.04
CA ALA A 218 -9.01 -2.70 -27.19
C ALA A 218 -8.28 -2.30 -28.46
#